data_AF-A0A2X4V9W3-F1
#
_entry.id   AF-A0A2X4V9W3-F1
#
_cell.length_a   1.000
_cell.length_b   1.000
_cell.length_c   1.000
_cell.angle_alpha   90.00
_cell.angle_beta   90.00
_cell.angle_gamma   90.00
#
_symmetry.space_group_name_H-M   'P 1'
#
loop_
_entity.id
_entity.type
_entity.pdbx_description
1 polymer ?
#
loop_
_entity_poly.entity_id
_entity_poly.type
_entity_poly.pdbx_seq_one_letter_code
_entity_poly.pdbx_strand_id
1 'polypeptide(L)'
;MNALRRERVPVSIYLVNGIKLQGQIESFDQFVILLKNTVSQMVYKHAISTVVPSRPVSHHNNATGGGNVGNYQGGAQSQQDDDASE
;
A
#
# COMPACT_ATOMS: atom_id res chain seq x y z
N MET A 1 6.50 5.06 -3.33
CA MET A 1 7.39 4.95 -4.50
C MET A 1 7.75 3.51 -4.86
N ASN A 2 8.09 2.63 -3.90
CA ASN A 2 8.49 1.26 -4.22
C ASN A 2 7.40 0.42 -4.91
N ALA A 3 6.14 0.52 -4.47
CA ALA A 3 5.03 -0.20 -5.11
C ALA A 3 4.85 0.21 -6.59
N LEU A 4 4.87 1.52 -6.86
CA LEU A 4 4.80 2.08 -8.23
C LEU A 4 5.90 1.53 -9.14
N ARG A 5 7.14 1.48 -8.62
CA ARG A 5 8.31 0.94 -9.34
C ARG A 5 8.16 -0.55 -9.61
N ARG A 6 7.88 -1.34 -8.57
CA ARG A 6 7.81 -2.81 -8.65
C ARG A 6 6.69 -3.27 -9.59
N GLU A 7 5.54 -2.61 -9.53
CA GLU A 7 4.38 -2.94 -10.36
C GLU A 7 4.36 -2.23 -11.71
N ARG A 8 5.41 -1.45 -12.03
CA ARG A 8 5.54 -0.69 -13.28
C ARG A 8 4.29 0.15 -13.60
N VAL A 9 3.72 0.77 -12.58
CA VAL A 9 2.50 1.58 -12.71
C VAL A 9 2.85 2.84 -13.51
N PRO A 10 2.15 3.15 -14.61
CA PRO A 10 2.29 4.44 -15.26
C PRO A 10 1.93 5.57 -14.29
N VAL A 11 2.74 6.63 -14.26
CA VAL A 11 2.56 7.80 -13.40
C VAL A 11 2.56 9.08 -14.22
N SER A 12 1.83 10.07 -13.72
CA SER A 12 2.00 11.47 -14.10
C SER A 12 2.70 12.20 -12.94
N ILE A 13 3.85 12.81 -13.23
CA ILE A 13 4.58 13.67 -12.29
C ILE A 13 4.34 15.12 -12.70
N TYR A 14 3.75 15.89 -11.81
CA TYR A 14 3.56 17.33 -12.00
C TYR A 14 4.69 18.07 -11.32
N LEU A 15 5.32 18.98 -12.05
CA LEU A 15 6.37 19.84 -11.53
C LEU A 15 5.77 21.11 -10.90
N VAL A 16 6.55 21.78 -10.05
CA VAL A 16 6.14 23.04 -9.40
C VAL A 16 5.86 24.17 -10.39
N ASN A 17 6.46 24.11 -11.59
CA ASN A 17 6.21 25.05 -12.67
C ASN A 17 5.01 24.67 -13.57
N GLY A 18 4.26 23.62 -13.22
CA GLY A 18 3.07 23.18 -13.94
C GLY A 18 3.33 22.19 -15.10
N ILE A 19 4.59 21.90 -15.43
CA ILE A 19 4.91 20.89 -16.45
C ILE A 19 4.49 19.50 -15.97
N LYS A 20 3.91 18.70 -16.88
CA LYS A 20 3.54 17.31 -16.64
C LYS A 20 4.51 16.37 -17.35
N LEU A 21 5.15 15.49 -16.59
CA LEU A 21 5.93 14.37 -17.10
C LEU A 21 5.14 13.08 -16.96
N GLN A 22 5.28 12.16 -17.92
CA GLN A 22 4.62 10.86 -17.89
C GLN A 22 5.61 9.74 -18.16
N GLY A 23 5.42 8.61 -17.49
CA GLY A 23 6.29 7.45 -17.62
C GLY A 23 6.08 6.45 -16.49
N GLN A 24 7.05 5.57 -16.29
CA GLN A 24 7.10 4.63 -15.17
C GLN A 24 8.31 4.96 -14.29
N ILE A 25 8.19 4.74 -12.98
CA ILE A 25 9.32 4.89 -12.07
C ILE A 25 10.27 3.72 -12.28
N GLU A 26 11.46 3.99 -12.79
CA GLU A 26 12.51 2.99 -13.00
C GLU A 26 13.30 2.78 -11.69
N SER A 27 13.75 3.87 -11.08
CA SER A 27 14.42 3.87 -9.77
C SER A 27 14.21 5.21 -9.05
N PHE A 28 14.60 5.28 -7.78
CA PHE A 28 14.60 6.51 -6.99
C PHE A 28 15.58 6.37 -5.82
N ASP A 29 16.11 7.50 -5.36
CA ASP A 29 16.87 7.59 -4.12
C ASP A 29 16.25 8.64 -3.18
N GLN A 30 17.02 9.22 -2.26
CA GLN A 30 16.56 10.27 -1.36
C GLN A 30 16.11 11.55 -2.10
N PHE A 31 16.76 11.94 -3.20
CA PHE A 31 16.62 13.27 -3.82
C PHE A 31 16.04 13.25 -5.24
N VAL A 32 16.17 12.13 -5.96
CA VAL A 32 15.77 12.02 -7.37
C VAL A 32 14.90 10.81 -7.65
N ILE A 33 14.20 10.86 -8.79
CA ILE A 33 13.45 9.77 -9.41
C ILE A 33 13.96 9.60 -10.84
N LEU A 34 14.29 8.38 -11.26
CA LEU A 34 14.43 8.05 -12.68
C LEU A 34 13.05 7.69 -13.23
N LEU A 35 12.56 8.52 -14.15
CA LEU A 35 11.30 8.34 -14.85
C LEU A 35 11.61 7.83 -16.27
N LYS A 36 11.05 6.67 -16.63
CA LYS A 36 11.22 6.05 -17.94
C LYS A 36 9.99 6.26 -18.80
N ASN A 37 10.17 6.88 -19.97
CA ASN A 37 9.24 6.79 -21.10
C ASN A 37 9.96 6.07 -22.26
N THR A 38 10.20 6.72 -23.39
CA THR A 38 11.16 6.28 -24.41
C THR A 38 12.58 6.24 -23.85
N VAL A 39 12.98 7.24 -23.08
CA VAL A 39 14.31 7.33 -22.42
C VAL A 39 14.17 7.44 -20.91
N SER A 40 15.27 7.17 -20.19
CA SER A 40 15.34 7.36 -18.75
C SER A 40 15.79 8.78 -18.46
N GLN A 41 14.96 9.55 -17.75
CA GLN A 41 15.29 10.91 -17.34
C GLN A 41 15.29 11.03 -15.81
N MET A 42 16.22 11.83 -15.29
CA MET A 42 16.30 12.13 -13.87
C MET A 42 15.40 13.32 -13.53
N VAL A 43 14.57 13.18 -12.51
CA VAL A 43 13.68 14.23 -12.00
C VAL A 43 14.00 14.50 -10.53
N TYR A 44 14.36 15.73 -10.19
CA TYR A 44 14.65 16.14 -8.81
C TYR A 44 13.37 16.34 -8.01
N LYS A 45 13.30 15.78 -6.80
CA LYS A 45 12.10 15.86 -5.96
C LYS A 45 11.73 17.27 -5.52
N HIS A 46 12.70 18.18 -5.39
CA HIS A 46 12.41 19.58 -5.05
C HIS A 46 11.60 20.31 -6.14
N ALA A 47 11.64 19.82 -7.37
CA ALA A 47 10.90 20.38 -8.49
C ALA A 47 9.54 19.69 -8.69
N ILE A 48 9.21 18.65 -7.93
CA ILE A 48 7.96 17.88 -8.05
C ILE A 48 6.92 18.45 -7.09
N SER A 49 5.72 18.76 -7.61
CA SER A 49 4.57 19.13 -6.79
C SER A 49 3.74 17.90 -6.42
N THR A 50 3.44 17.02 -7.37
CA THR A 50 2.62 15.82 -7.13
C THR A 50 3.03 14.65 -8.02
N VAL A 51 2.75 13.43 -7.54
CA VAL A 51 2.89 12.19 -8.31
C VAL A 51 1.55 11.45 -8.29
N VAL A 52 0.95 11.25 -9.46
CA VAL A 52 -0.38 10.66 -9.62
C VAL A 52 -0.25 9.34 -10.38
N PRO A 53 -0.61 8.20 -9.78
CA PRO A 53 -0.63 6.92 -10.47
C PRO A 53 -1.83 6.80 -11.42
N SER A 54 -1.67 6.10 -12.54
CA SER A 54 -2.76 5.89 -13.52
C SER A 54 -3.85 4.95 -13.02
N ARG A 55 -3.58 4.19 -11.95
CA ARG A 55 -4.53 3.31 -11.27
C ARG A 55 -4.24 3.32 -9.77
N PRO A 56 -5.24 2.99 -8.92
CA PRO A 56 -5.01 2.77 -7.50
C PRO A 56 -3.91 1.72 -7.28
N VAL A 57 -3.11 1.94 -6.23
CA VAL A 57 -2.02 1.03 -5.84
C VAL A 57 -2.27 0.59 -4.42
N SER A 58 -2.17 -0.72 -4.17
CA SER A 58 -2.36 -1.25 -2.82
C SER A 58 -1.17 -0.86 -1.96
N HIS A 59 -1.44 0.00 -0.98
CA HIS A 59 -0.52 0.23 0.11
C HIS A 59 -0.68 -0.95 1.06
N HIS A 60 0.28 -1.88 1.06
CA HIS A 60 0.40 -2.83 2.17
C HIS A 60 0.79 -2.03 3.40
N ASN A 61 -0.19 -1.40 4.04
CA ASN A 61 -0.05 -0.90 5.39
C ASN A 61 0.08 -2.15 6.24
N ASN A 62 1.31 -2.46 6.65
CA ASN A 62 1.56 -3.52 7.60
C ASN A 62 0.97 -3.12 8.96
N ALA A 63 -0.36 -3.22 9.09
CA ALA A 63 -1.05 -3.17 10.36
C ALA A 63 -0.88 -4.53 11.05
N THR A 64 0.35 -4.85 11.45
CA THR A 64 0.59 -5.80 12.54
C THR A 64 0.50 -5.01 13.84
N GLY A 65 -0.64 -5.08 14.52
CA GLY A 65 -0.82 -4.49 15.85
C GLY A 65 -2.24 -3.99 16.12
N GLY A 66 -3.13 -4.92 16.47
CA GLY A 66 -4.49 -4.59 16.92
C GLY A 66 -5.27 -5.88 17.14
N GLY A 67 -5.05 -6.53 18.28
CA GLY A 67 -5.67 -7.81 18.63
C GLY A 67 -7.19 -7.73 18.61
N ASN A 68 -7.83 -8.68 17.91
CA ASN A 68 -9.25 -8.91 18.07
C ASN A 68 -9.47 -9.75 19.33
N VAL A 69 -9.55 -9.06 20.46
CA VAL A 69 -10.14 -9.56 21.70
C VAL A 69 -11.65 -9.58 21.49
N GLY A 70 -12.24 -10.77 21.44
CA GLY A 70 -13.69 -10.90 21.50
C GLY A 70 -14.25 -12.16 20.88
N ASN A 71 -14.08 -13.30 21.55
CA ASN A 71 -15.21 -14.24 21.70
C ASN A 71 -14.96 -15.25 22.84
N TYR A 72 -15.00 -14.79 24.09
CA TYR A 72 -15.41 -15.67 25.18
C TYR A 72 -16.93 -15.60 25.25
N GLN A 73 -17.59 -16.37 24.37
CA GLN A 73 -19.01 -16.62 24.45
C GLN A 73 -19.24 -17.46 25.72
N GLY A 74 -19.77 -16.82 26.76
CA GLY A 74 -20.35 -17.52 27.88
C GLY A 74 -21.50 -18.40 27.40
N GLY A 75 -21.35 -19.71 27.59
CA GLY A 75 -22.42 -20.70 27.50
C GLY A 75 -22.44 -21.48 28.80
N ALA A 76 -23.16 -20.95 29.80
CA ALA A 76 -23.54 -21.70 30.98
C ALA A 76 -24.79 -22.53 30.67
N GLN A 77 -24.79 -23.76 31.21
CA GLN A 77 -25.91 -24.70 31.41
C GLN A 77 -26.42 -25.52 30.22
N SER A 78 -26.23 -26.83 30.33
CA SER A 78 -27.35 -27.77 30.49
C SER A 78 -26.86 -29.09 31.09
N GLN A 79 -27.49 -29.48 32.20
CA GLN A 79 -27.38 -30.79 32.85
C GLN A 79 -27.61 -31.94 31.86
N GLN A 80 -26.83 -33.00 31.97
CA GLN A 80 -27.13 -34.33 31.44
C GLN A 80 -26.87 -35.33 32.56
N ASP A 81 -27.99 -35.72 33.17
CA ASP A 81 -28.44 -37.08 33.47
C ASP A 81 -27.39 -38.19 33.34
N ASP A 82 -27.18 -38.93 34.43
CA ASP A 82 -26.96 -40.38 34.44
C ASP A 82 -27.30 -40.92 35.84
N ASP A 83 -28.60 -40.92 36.15
CA ASP A 83 -29.21 -41.87 37.08
C ASP A 83 -29.48 -43.16 36.30
N ALA A 84 -28.63 -44.17 36.47
CA ALA A 84 -28.93 -45.54 36.05
C ALA A 84 -28.12 -46.57 36.85
N SER A 85 -28.78 -47.07 37.89
CA SER A 85 -28.86 -48.49 38.30
C SER A 85 -27.60 -49.28 38.73
N GLU A 86 -27.70 -49.73 40.00
CA GLU A 86 -26.99 -50.81 40.73
C GLU A 86 -25.56 -50.56 41.26
#